data_AF-A0A966WMK5-F1
#
_entry.id   AF-A0A966WMK5-F1
#
_cell.length_a   1.000
_cell.length_b   1.000
_cell.length_c   1.000
_cell.angle_alpha   90.00
_cell.angle_beta   90.00
_cell.angle_gamma   90.00
#
_symmetry.space_group_name_H-M   'P 1'
#
loop_
_entity.id
_entity.type
_entity.pdbx_description
1 polymer ?
#
loop_
_entity_poly.entity_id
_entity_poly.type
_entity_poly.pdbx_seq_one_letter_code
_entity_poly.pdbx_strand_id
1 'polypeptide(L)' 'MGTGVQKIDFSSPDELRAPEKTTMEIVNVGSVKVARLTAQPGWVWSECIAPVVGTSSCQAHHLG' A
#
# COMPACT_ATOMS: atom_id res chain seq x y z
N MET A 1 -7.46 -10.58 -20.01
CA MET A 1 -7.05 -9.26 -19.51
C MET A 1 -7.16 -8.30 -20.68
N GLY A 2 -7.83 -7.15 -20.51
CA GLY A 2 -8.08 -6.23 -21.61
C GLY A 2 -6.78 -5.61 -22.10
N THR A 3 -6.46 -5.79 -23.38
CA THR A 3 -5.40 -5.04 -24.06
C THR A 3 -5.82 -3.58 -24.17
N GLY A 4 -5.09 -2.67 -23.51
CA GLY A 4 -5.35 -1.23 -23.57
C GLY A 4 -4.84 -0.47 -22.34
N VAL A 5 -4.97 0.86 -22.37
CA VAL A 5 -4.69 1.72 -21.21
C VAL A 5 -5.83 1.59 -20.20
N GLN A 6 -5.52 1.28 -18.95
CA GLN A 6 -6.49 1.25 -17.86
C GLN A 6 -6.41 2.52 -17.04
N LYS A 7 -7.56 3.18 -16.82
CA LYS A 7 -7.71 4.24 -15.83
C LYS A 7 -8.19 3.59 -14.53
N ILE A 8 -7.39 3.73 -13.48
CA ILE A 8 -7.68 3.28 -12.13
C ILE A 8 -7.51 4.45 -11.17
N ASP A 9 -8.23 4.43 -10.06
CA ASP A 9 -8.15 5.45 -9.02
C ASP A 9 -8.24 4.84 -7.63
N PHE A 10 -7.83 5.62 -6.62
CA PHE A 10 -7.81 5.19 -5.22
C PHE A 10 -9.08 5.59 -4.45
N SER A 11 -10.11 6.15 -5.10
CA SER A 11 -11.35 6.55 -4.40
C SER A 11 -12.17 5.34 -3.95
N SER A 12 -12.01 4.20 -4.63
CA SER A 12 -12.53 2.90 -4.23
C SER A 12 -11.41 1.86 -4.40
N PRO A 13 -10.47 1.78 -3.44
CA PRO A 13 -9.34 0.87 -3.54
C PRO A 13 -9.80 -0.59 -3.40
N ASP A 14 -9.08 -1.50 -4.02
CA ASP A 14 -9.34 -2.94 -3.90
C ASP A 14 -9.06 -3.45 -2.49
N GLU A 15 -8.08 -2.84 -1.82
CA GLU A 15 -7.70 -3.16 -0.45
C GLU A 15 -7.31 -1.90 0.31
N LEU A 16 -7.81 -1.79 1.54
CA LEU A 16 -7.50 -0.71 2.47
C LEU A 16 -6.89 -1.31 3.74
N ARG A 17 -5.67 -0.89 4.08
CA ARG A 17 -5.02 -1.23 5.37
C ARG A 17 -4.84 0.05 6.17
N ALA A 18 -5.22 0.03 7.44
CA ALA A 18 -5.14 1.20 8.31
C ALA A 18 -4.44 0.91 9.65
N PRO A 19 -3.14 0.52 9.64
CA PRO A 19 -2.35 0.44 10.86
C PRO A 19 -2.09 1.84 11.44
N GLU A 20 -1.53 1.92 12.65
CA GLU A 20 -1.39 3.18 13.38
C GLU A 20 -0.72 4.28 12.51
N LYS A 21 -1.27 5.50 12.53
CA LYS A 21 -0.78 6.66 11.77
C LYS A 21 -0.61 6.42 10.26
N THR A 22 -1.23 5.38 9.71
CA THR A 22 -1.03 4.96 8.32
C THR A 22 -2.37 4.66 7.66
N THR A 23 -2.56 5.19 6.46
CA THR A 23 -3.59 4.69 5.55
C THR A 23 -2.90 4.18 4.30
N MET A 24 -3.11 2.91 3.96
CA MET A 24 -2.57 2.29 2.76
C MET A 24 -3.70 1.80 1.87
N GLU A 25 -3.82 2.42 0.70
CA GLU A 25 -4.82 2.12 -0.32
C GLU A 25 -4.14 1.38 -1.46
N ILE A 26 -4.64 0.19 -1.80
CA ILE A 26 -4.03 -0.69 -2.81
C ILE A 26 -5.02 -0.91 -3.93
N VAL A 27 -4.53 -0.77 -5.16
CA VAL A 27 -5.24 -1.11 -6.39
C VAL A 27 -4.45 -2.12 -7.21
N ASN A 28 -5.14 -3.04 -7.86
CA ASN A 28 -4.56 -4.07 -8.71
C ASN A 28 -4.51 -3.57 -10.16
N VAL A 29 -3.35 -3.67 -10.80
CA VAL A 29 -3.14 -3.34 -12.21
C VAL A 29 -2.52 -4.54 -12.90
N GLY A 30 -3.35 -5.32 -13.59
CA GLY A 30 -2.90 -6.60 -14.16
C GLY A 30 -2.35 -7.52 -13.06
N SER A 31 -1.07 -7.86 -13.14
CA SER A 31 -0.37 -8.70 -12.16
C SER A 31 0.39 -7.93 -11.08
N VAL A 32 0.35 -6.59 -11.09
CA VAL A 32 1.04 -5.76 -10.09
C VAL A 32 0.05 -5.07 -9.17
N LYS A 33 0.50 -4.78 -7.95
CA LYS A 33 -0.24 -3.97 -6.97
C LYS A 33 0.41 -2.61 -6.89
N VAL A 34 -0.40 -1.55 -6.95
CA VAL A 34 0.04 -0.18 -6.69
C VAL A 34 -0.54 0.25 -5.36
N ALA A 35 0.32 0.69 -4.44
CA ALA A 35 -0.08 1.14 -3.11
C ALA A 35 0.16 2.64 -2.95
N ARG A 36 -0.84 3.36 -2.43
CA ARG A 36 -0.71 4.73 -1.94
C ARG A 36 -0.67 4.69 -0.42
N LEU A 37 0.44 5.16 0.15
CA LEU A 37 0.64 5.27 1.58
C LEU A 37 0.49 6.73 2.03
N THR A 38 -0.42 6.97 2.97
CA THR A 38 -0.57 8.24 3.67
C THR A 38 -0.09 8.06 5.10
N ALA A 39 1.00 8.74 5.47
CA ALA A 39 1.57 8.72 6.81
C ALA A 39 1.18 10.00 7.56
N GLN A 40 0.70 9.86 8.80
CA GLN A 40 0.44 10.99 9.68
C GLN A 40 1.76 11.48 10.33
N PRO A 41 1.81 12.72 10.84
CA PRO A 41 2.97 13.21 11.59
C PRO A 41 3.38 12.27 12.74
N GLY A 42 4.68 12.06 12.93
CA GLY A 42 5.22 11.14 13.93
C GLY A 42 5.09 9.66 13.56
N TRP A 43 4.94 9.35 12.27
CA TRP A 43 4.98 7.98 11.74
C TRP A 43 6.41 7.44 11.70
N VAL A 44 6.59 6.21 12.17
CA VAL A 44 7.86 5.48 12.13
C VAL A 44 7.56 4.01 11.80
N TRP A 45 8.26 3.43 10.82
CA TRP A 45 8.02 2.04 10.38
C TRP A 45 8.04 1.04 11.55
N SER A 46 9.06 1.11 12.41
CA SER A 46 9.25 0.18 13.54
C SER A 46 8.14 0.26 14.60
N GLU A 47 7.46 1.39 14.69
CA GLU A 47 6.39 1.62 15.67
C GLU A 47 5.02 1.34 15.05
N CYS A 48 4.80 1.80 13.83
CA CYS A 48 3.49 1.79 13.19
C CYS A 48 3.21 0.52 12.38
N ILE A 49 4.23 -0.06 11.73
CA ILE A 49 4.04 -1.17 10.77
C ILE A 49 4.68 -2.46 11.24
N ALA A 50 5.92 -2.42 11.74
CA ALA A 50 6.64 -3.61 12.17
C ALA A 50 5.86 -4.49 13.17
N PRO A 51 5.10 -3.95 14.15
CA PRO A 51 4.27 -4.77 15.04
C PRO A 51 3.12 -5.50 14.32
N VAL A 52 2.64 -4.95 13.20
CA VAL A 52 1.54 -5.50 12.40
C VAL A 52 2.04 -6.60 11.46
N VAL A 53 3.22 -6.42 10.86
CA VAL A 53 3.77 -7.35 9.85
C VAL A 53 4.80 -8.32 10.41
N GLY A 54 5.29 -8.11 11.64
CA GLY A 54 6.25 -8.98 12.32
C GLY A 54 7.67 -8.93 11.76
N THR A 55 8.00 -7.92 10.96
CA THR A 55 9.33 -7.77 10.33
C THR A 55 9.91 -6.39 10.57
N SER A 56 11.24 -6.29 10.60
CA SER A 56 11.94 -5.01 10.80
C SER A 56 11.90 -4.08 9.58
N SER A 57 11.58 -4.60 8.40
CA SER A 57 11.46 -3.86 7.14
C SER A 57 10.37 -4.43 6.23
N CYS A 58 9.98 -3.63 5.23
CA CYS A 58 9.04 -4.06 4.20
C CYS A 58 9.64 -5.22 3.39
N GLN A 59 8.88 -6.30 3.21
CA GLN A 59 9.26 -7.45 2.39
C GLN A 59 8.61 -7.44 1.00
N ALA A 60 7.88 -6.38 0.65
CA ALA A 60 7.29 -6.25 -0.67
C ALA A 60 8.38 -6.00 -1.72
N HIS A 61 8.29 -6.69 -2.85
CA HIS A 61 9.12 -6.36 -4.01
C HIS A 61 8.63 -5.04 -4.61
N HIS A 62 9.40 -3.97 -4.44
CA HIS A 62 9.09 -2.66 -5.01
C HIS A 62 9.58 -2.59 -6.46
N LEU A 63 8.67 -2.27 -7.37
CA LEU A 63 8.98 -1.93 -8.77
C LEU A 63 9.23 -0.42 -8.84
N GLY A 64 10.38 -0.03 -9.39
CA GLY A 64 10.79 1.37 -9.56
C GLY A 64 10.33 1.98 -10.87
#